data_AF-A0A9D7UG61-F1
#
_entry.id   AF-A0A9D7UG61-F1
#
_cell.length_a   1.000
_cell.length_b   1.000
_cell.length_c   1.000
_cell.angle_alpha   90.00
_cell.angle_beta   90.00
_cell.angle_gamma   90.00
#
_symmetry.space_group_name_H-M   'P 1'
#
loop_
_entity.id
_entity.type
_entity.pdbx_description
1 polymer ?
#
loop_
_entity_poly.entity_id
_entity_poly.type
_entity_poly.pdbx_seq_one_letter_code
_entity_poly.pdbx_strand_id
1 'polypeptide(L)' 'MIPSLWEIALILIFIFLLFGHKTIPNMMTNLAKGMKTFKKEVNNIKTAGKSPVKKKGGTKKNTGAKSRTKK' A
#
# COMPACT_ATOMS: atom_id res chain seq x y z
N MET A 1 24.55 5.52 -17.74
CA MET A 1 25.26 4.79 -16.66
C MET A 1 24.34 4.77 -15.46
N ILE A 2 23.75 3.61 -15.14
CA ILE A 2 22.83 3.46 -14.01
C ILE A 2 23.69 3.30 -12.77
N PRO A 3 23.46 4.09 -11.70
CA PRO A 3 24.23 3.97 -10.48
C PRO A 3 24.12 2.55 -9.92
N SER A 4 25.21 2.13 -9.31
CA SER A 4 25.34 0.84 -8.66
C SER A 4 24.36 0.73 -7.49
N LEU A 5 23.97 -0.50 -7.14
CA LEU A 5 23.05 -0.76 -6.01
C LEU A 5 23.53 -0.13 -4.70
N TRP A 6 24.85 0.02 -4.54
CA TRP A 6 25.45 0.60 -3.33
C TRP A 6 25.20 2.11 -3.20
N GLU A 7 25.27 2.85 -4.31
CA GLU A 7 24.95 4.28 -4.34
C GLU A 7 23.46 4.50 -4.04
N ILE A 8 22.60 3.68 -4.63
CA ILE A 8 21.15 3.76 -4.38
C ILE A 8 20.84 3.52 -2.89
N ALA A 9 21.52 2.57 -2.25
CA ALA A 9 21.36 2.30 -0.82
C ALA A 9 21.78 3.49 0.05
N LEU A 10 22.90 4.16 -0.28
CA LEU A 10 23.33 5.39 0.40
C LEU A 10 22.30 6.52 0.29
N ILE A 11 21.77 6.76 -0.92
CA ILE A 11 20.74 7.77 -1.13
C ILE A 11 19.49 7.44 -0.30
N LEU A 12 19.08 6.17 -0.28
CA LEU A 12 17.97 5.69 0.53
C LEU A 12 18.17 5.96 2.02
N ILE A 13 19.38 5.75 2.55
CA ILE A 13 19.70 6.01 3.96
C ILE A 13 19.56 7.50 4.29
N PHE A 14 20.05 8.38 3.42
CA PHE A 14 19.96 9.83 3.60
C PHE A 14 18.50 10.30 3.65
N ILE A 15 17.69 9.81 2.71
CA ILE A 15 16.26 10.10 2.66
C ILE A 15 15.56 9.52 3.88
N PHE A 16 15.92 8.32 4.33
CA PHE A 16 15.36 7.73 5.54
C PHE A 16 15.70 8.54 6.80
N LEU A 17 16.86 9.18 6.85
CA LEU A 17 17.28 10.01 7.98
C LEU A 17 16.53 11.35 8.00
N LEU A 18 16.34 11.98 6.83
CA LEU A 18 15.58 13.22 6.67
C LEU A 18 14.09 13.04 6.92
N PHE A 19 13.50 11.98 6.34
CA PHE A 19 12.07 11.73 6.41
C PHE A 19 11.69 10.87 7.63
N GLY A 20 12.64 10.17 8.23
CA GLY A 20 12.39 9.23 9.32
C GLY A 20 11.71 7.94 8.84
N HIS A 21 12.09 6.81 9.46
CA HIS A 21 11.53 5.48 9.16
C HIS A 21 10.00 5.34 9.32
N LYS A 22 9.34 6.24 10.06
CA LYS A 22 7.88 6.20 10.32
C LYS A 22 7.02 6.90 9.25
N THR A 23 7.61 7.77 8.44
CA THR A 23 6.87 8.68 7.57
C THR A 23 6.54 8.05 6.21
N ILE A 24 7.51 7.35 5.61
CA ILE A 24 7.32 6.64 4.33
C ILE A 24 6.20 5.57 4.40
N PRO A 25 6.12 4.71 5.45
CA PRO A 25 5.08 3.69 5.53
C PRO A 25 3.65 4.26 5.63
N ASN A 26 3.47 5.34 6.40
CA ASN A 26 2.16 5.96 6.60
C ASN A 26 1.68 6.70 5.34
N MET A 27 2.58 7.42 4.66
CA MET A 27 2.26 8.09 3.39
C MET A 27 2.01 7.08 2.27
N MET A 28 2.83 6.03 2.14
CA MET A 28 2.59 4.95 1.18
C MET A 28 1.23 4.27 1.37
N THR A 29 0.79 4.07 2.62
CA THR A 29 -0.52 3.46 2.90
C THR A 29 -1.67 4.34 2.37
N ASN A 30 -1.59 5.66 2.55
CA ASN A 30 -2.60 6.58 2.03
C ASN A 30 -2.53 6.72 0.50
N LEU A 31 -1.33 6.77 -0.07
CA LEU A 31 -1.11 6.77 -1.53
C LEU A 31 -1.63 5.48 -2.18
N ALA A 32 -1.37 4.33 -1.55
CA ALA A 32 -1.82 3.02 -2.02
C ALA A 32 -3.35 2.87 -1.97
N LYS A 33 -4.00 3.42 -0.93
CA LYS A 33 -5.47 3.50 -0.89
C LYS A 33 -6.01 4.35 -2.04
N GLY A 34 -5.43 5.53 -2.28
CA GLY A 34 -5.78 6.40 -3.40
C GLY A 34 -5.64 5.70 -4.76
N MET A 35 -4.48 5.09 -5.02
CA MET A 35 -4.22 4.34 -6.25
C MET A 35 -5.14 3.13 -6.43
N LYS A 36 -5.48 2.41 -5.34
CA LYS A 36 -6.40 1.25 -5.37
C LYS A 36 -7.84 1.68 -5.70
N THR A 37 -8.29 2.82 -5.18
CA THR A 37 -9.61 3.39 -5.49
C THR A 37 -9.64 3.92 -6.92
N PHE A 38 -8.62 4.68 -7.34
CA PHE A 38 -8.48 5.14 -8.72
C PHE A 38 -8.53 3.98 -9.71
N LYS A 39 -7.80 2.89 -9.44
CA LYS A 39 -7.80 1.71 -10.31
C LYS A 39 -9.15 0.97 -10.31
N LYS A 40 -9.89 0.96 -9.20
CA LYS A 40 -11.23 0.35 -9.14
C LYS A 40 -12.26 1.16 -9.92
N GLU A 41 -12.22 2.47 -9.79
CA GLU A 41 -13.11 3.39 -10.50
C GLU A 41 -12.82 3.37 -12.00
N VAL A 42 -11.56 3.46 -12.40
CA VAL A 42 -11.15 3.34 -13.82
C VAL A 42 -11.57 1.99 -14.40
N ASN A 43 -11.45 0.89 -13.66
CA ASN A 43 -11.96 -0.39 -14.12
C ASN A 43 -13.49 -0.41 -14.20
N ASN A 44 -14.21 0.16 -13.23
CA ASN A 44 -15.67 0.27 -13.28
C ASN A 44 -16.16 1.03 -14.51
N ILE A 45 -15.49 2.13 -14.85
CA ILE A 45 -15.80 2.94 -16.05
C ILE A 45 -15.50 2.13 -17.31
N LYS A 46 -14.35 1.45 -17.37
CA LYS A 46 -14.01 0.54 -18.49
C LYS A 46 -14.96 -0.64 -18.61
N THR A 47 -15.54 -1.10 -17.50
CA THR A 47 -16.49 -2.23 -17.44
C THR A 47 -17.95 -1.79 -17.42
N ALA A 48 -18.29 -0.50 -17.52
CA ALA A 48 -19.68 -0.04 -17.63
C ALA A 48 -20.36 -0.54 -18.93
N GLY A 49 -19.63 -1.22 -19.82
CA GLY A 49 -20.17 -2.04 -20.90
C GLY A 49 -20.40 -3.53 -20.59
N LYS A 50 -19.85 -4.11 -19.50
CA LYS A 50 -20.02 -5.53 -19.10
C LYS A 50 -19.86 -5.75 -17.58
N SER A 51 -20.93 -6.28 -16.96
CA SER A 51 -21.14 -6.67 -15.54
C SER A 51 -20.00 -7.37 -14.76
N PRO A 52 -20.07 -7.45 -13.41
CA PRO A 52 -18.96 -7.11 -12.51
C PRO A 52 -18.02 -8.28 -12.16
N VAL A 53 -16.71 -8.09 -12.39
CA VAL A 53 -15.66 -8.97 -11.82
C VAL A 53 -15.28 -8.47 -10.43
N LYS A 54 -15.82 -9.13 -9.41
CA LYS A 54 -15.52 -8.94 -7.99
C LYS A 54 -14.10 -9.43 -7.65
N LYS A 55 -13.07 -8.61 -7.90
CA LYS A 55 -11.71 -8.88 -7.38
C LYS A 55 -11.56 -8.40 -5.94
N LYS A 56 -11.80 -9.31 -4.99
CA LYS A 56 -11.23 -9.25 -3.63
C LYS A 56 -9.70 -9.36 -3.75
N GLY A 57 -8.99 -8.29 -3.41
CA GLY A 57 -7.55 -8.30 -3.17
C GLY A 57 -7.25 -7.65 -1.82
N GLY A 58 -6.52 -8.39 -0.96
CA GLY A 58 -6.18 -8.13 0.45
C GLY A 58 -5.67 -6.73 0.79
N THR A 59 -5.54 -6.34 2.06
CA THR A 59 -5.00 -7.09 3.20
C THR A 59 -5.84 -6.84 4.44
N LYS A 60 -6.38 -7.93 5.01
CA LYS A 60 -6.94 -8.02 6.35
C LYS A 60 -5.75 -8.19 7.30
N LYS A 61 -5.39 -7.19 8.09
CA LYS A 61 -4.51 -7.37 9.25
C LYS A 61 -5.32 -7.00 10.49
N ASN A 62 -5.91 -8.03 11.06
CA ASN A 62 -6.48 -8.01 12.40
C ASN A 62 -5.35 -7.74 13.38
N THR A 63 -5.39 -6.61 14.07
CA THR A 63 -4.67 -6.39 15.32
C THR A 63 -5.67 -5.82 16.31
N GLY A 64 -6.07 -6.62 17.30
CA GLY A 64 -7.02 -6.21 18.32
C GLY A 64 -7.65 -7.38 19.06
N ALA A 65 -6.93 -7.86 20.08
CA ALA A 65 -7.32 -8.81 21.11
C ALA A 65 -8.80 -8.75 21.56
N LYS A 66 -9.40 -9.92 21.86
CA LYS A 66 -9.86 -10.32 23.22
C LYS A 66 -10.68 -11.62 23.12
N SER A 67 -9.96 -12.75 23.15
CA SER A 67 -10.53 -14.06 23.43
C SER A 67 -11.21 -14.04 24.81
N ARG A 68 -12.54 -14.05 24.82
CA ARG A 68 -13.33 -14.43 25.99
C ARG A 68 -13.24 -15.95 26.14
N THR A 69 -12.26 -16.42 26.89
CA THR A 69 -12.25 -17.78 27.44
C THR A 69 -13.25 -17.80 28.59
N LYS A 70 -14.42 -18.39 28.34
CA LYS A 70 -15.40 -18.73 29.36
C LYS A 70 -15.73 -20.21 29.18
N LYS A 71 -15.06 -21.06 29.95
CA LYS A 71 -15.55 -22.36 30.41
C LYS A 71 -14.61 -22.89 31.48
#